data_AF-A0A520TK93-F1
#
_entry.id   AF-A0A520TK93-F1
#
_cell.length_a   1.000
_cell.length_b   1.000
_cell.length_c   1.000
_cell.angle_alpha   90.00
_cell.angle_beta   90.00
_cell.angle_gamma   90.00
#
_symmetry.space_group_name_H-M   'P 1'
#
loop_
_entity.id
_entity.type
_entity.pdbx_description
1 polymer ?
#
loop_
_entity_poly.entity_id
_entity_poly.type
_entity_poly.pdbx_seq_one_letter_code
_entity_poly.pdbx_strand_id
1 'polypeptide(L)' 'MKTALITGASRGIGNAIAMQLKNEGFRVLGTATSSAGA' A
#
# COMPACT_ATOMS: atom_id res chain seq x y z
N MET A 1 2.09 15.19 -7.73
CA MET A 1 2.11 13.73 -7.45
C MET A 1 1.25 13.46 -6.22
N LYS A 2 0.27 12.57 -6.28
CA LYS A 2 -0.59 12.22 -5.12
C LYS A 2 0.02 11.04 -4.35
N THR A 3 -0.01 11.10 -3.01
CA THR A 3 0.48 10.02 -2.15
C THR A 3 -0.67 9.36 -1.41
N ALA A 4 -0.72 8.03 -1.37
CA ALA A 4 -1.67 7.26 -0.58
C ALA A 4 -0.93 6.52 0.56
N LEU A 5 -1.42 6.69 1.79
CA LEU A 5 -0.99 5.90 2.96
C LEU A 5 -1.98 4.75 3.13
N ILE A 6 -1.49 3.52 3.16
CA ILE A 6 -2.31 2.32 3.29
C ILE A 6 -1.82 1.51 4.49
N THR A 7 -2.70 1.30 5.45
CA THR A 7 -2.46 0.37 6.56
C THR A 7 -2.83 -1.05 6.12
N GLY A 8 -2.05 -2.05 6.52
CA GLY A 8 -2.29 -3.44 6.13
C GLY A 8 -2.01 -3.71 4.65
N ALA A 9 -1.07 -2.98 4.03
CA ALA A 9 -0.73 -3.12 2.61
C ALA A 9 -0.01 -4.46 2.27
N SER A 10 0.39 -5.24 3.26
CA SER A 10 1.19 -6.45 3.09
C SER A 10 0.43 -7.63 2.49
N ARG A 11 -0.91 -7.68 2.65
CA ARG A 11 -1.73 -8.83 2.29
C ARG A 11 -3.21 -8.48 2.08
N GLY A 12 -3.94 -9.39 1.46
CA GLY A 12 -5.38 -9.29 1.26
C GLY A 12 -5.78 -8.03 0.48
N ILE A 13 -6.87 -7.41 0.91
CA ILE A 13 -7.46 -6.24 0.23
C ILE A 13 -6.51 -5.04 0.22
N GLY A 14 -5.76 -4.80 1.31
CA GLY A 14 -4.82 -3.69 1.39
C GLY A 14 -3.73 -3.74 0.32
N ASN A 15 -3.19 -4.94 0.04
CA ASN A 15 -2.22 -5.14 -1.04
C ASN A 15 -2.84 -4.89 -2.42
N ALA A 16 -4.05 -5.41 -2.66
CA ALA A 16 -4.74 -5.23 -3.93
C ALA A 16 -4.97 -3.73 -4.24
N ILE A 17 -5.41 -2.96 -3.24
CA ILE A 17 -5.59 -1.50 -3.36
C ILE A 17 -4.24 -0.80 -3.61
N ALA A 18 -3.18 -1.19 -2.88
CA ALA A 18 -1.85 -0.62 -3.05
C ALA A 18 -1.31 -0.81 -4.47
N MET A 19 -1.50 -2.00 -5.04
CA MET A 19 -1.09 -2.31 -6.41
C MET A 19 -1.90 -1.50 -7.42
N GLN A 20 -3.22 -1.42 -7.26
CA GLN A 20 -4.07 -0.65 -8.16
C GLN A 20 -3.68 0.85 -8.15
N LEU A 21 -3.50 1.46 -6.98
CA LEU A 21 -3.12 2.86 -6.88
C LEU A 21 -1.72 3.14 -7.44
N LYS A 22 -0.77 2.20 -7.29
CA LYS A 22 0.53 2.30 -7.98
C LYS A 22 0.35 2.33 -9.50
N ASN A 23 -0.50 1.46 -10.06
CA ASN A 23 -0.78 1.40 -11.49
C ASN A 23 -1.45 2.69 -12.01
N GLU A 24 -2.26 3.34 -11.18
CA GLU A 24 -2.87 4.64 -11.46
C GLU A 24 -1.90 5.84 -11.28
N GLY A 25 -0.64 5.58 -10.93
CA GLY A 25 0.42 6.61 -10.83
C GLY A 25 0.53 7.29 -9.47
N PHE A 26 -0.09 6.74 -8.42
CA PHE A 26 0.09 7.23 -7.06
C PHE A 26 1.42 6.79 -6.46
N ARG A 27 2.00 7.64 -5.61
CA ARG A 27 3.02 7.20 -4.66
C ARG A 27 2.33 6.48 -3.52
N VAL A 28 2.65 5.22 -3.27
CA VAL A 28 2.01 4.44 -2.20
C VAL A 28 2.99 4.20 -1.06
N LEU A 29 2.58 4.52 0.17
CA LEU A 29 3.27 4.20 1.41
C LEU A 29 2.44 3.15 2.16
N GLY A 30 2.98 1.94 2.29
CA GLY A 30 2.35 0.87 3.06
C GLY A 30 2.87 0.83 4.49
N THR A 31 2.01 0.46 5.44
CA THR A 31 2.45 0.11 6.81
C THR A 31 1.88 -1.22 7.25
N ALA A 32 2.65 -1.91 8.10
CA ALA A 32 2.28 -3.17 8.71
C ALA A 32 2.61 -3.15 10.21
N THR A 33 2.05 -4.09 10.96
CA THR A 33 2.32 -4.24 12.40
C THR A 33 3.67 -4.91 12.69
N SER A 34 4.38 -5.39 11.67
CA SER A 34 5.72 -5.95 11.77
C SER A 34 6.59 -5.52 10.59
N SER A 35 7.90 -5.42 10.80
CA SER A 35 8.85 -5.08 9.73
C SER A 35 8.84 -6.08 8.58
N ALA A 36 8.54 -7.36 8.85
CA ALA A 36 8.44 -8.38 7.81
C ALA A 36 7.24 -8.16 6.87
N GLY A 37 6.24 -7.37 7.28
CA GLY A 37 5.10 -7.02 6.44
C GLY A 37 5.14 -5.60 5.86
N ALA A 38 6.04 -4.73 6.33
CA ALA A 38 6.13 -3.34 5.86
C ALA A 38 6.89 -3.26 4.54
#